data_AF-A0A7C3GUT4-F1
#
_entry.id   AF-A0A7C3GUT4-F1
#
_cell.length_a   1.000
_cell.length_b   1.000
_cell.length_c   1.000
_cell.angle_alpha   90.00
_cell.angle_beta   90.00
_cell.angle_gamma   90.00
#
_symmetry.space_group_name_H-M   'P 1'
#
loop_
_entity.id
_entity.type
_entity.pdbx_description
1 polymer ?
#
loop_
_entity_poly.entity_id
_entity_poly.type
_entity_poly.pdbx_seq_one_letter_code
_entity_poly.pdbx_strand_id
1 'polypeptide(L)'
;MNLNPLAKYYTKEHYLWSALALSVGCAIVYFGDRLLGVRLEINFGMSTYSPLWILDLILVPFISGLAVSFIYGLGGKILAHFPPLVMRSIEFYTVDSMVFPDGVSVLPVGFWILVVIVCVESASAGGFVGEVIIKRTYGRRPRHLVHKRYQTKDIKVD
;
A
#
# COMPACT_ATOMS: atom_id res chain seq x y z
N MET A 1 -3.53 37.97 5.98
CA MET A 1 -3.65 36.54 6.39
C MET A 1 -2.78 35.74 5.42
N ASN A 2 -1.59 35.35 5.87
CA ASN A 2 -0.55 34.76 5.03
C ASN A 2 -0.92 33.29 4.77
N LEU A 3 -1.46 32.98 3.59
CA LEU A 3 -1.75 31.61 3.21
C LEU A 3 -0.42 30.86 3.10
N ASN A 4 -0.27 29.86 3.97
CA ASN A 4 0.88 28.98 4.09
C ASN A 4 1.35 28.52 2.69
N PRO A 5 2.64 28.66 2.32
CA PRO A 5 3.14 28.28 0.99
C PRO A 5 2.94 26.79 0.63
N LEU A 6 2.52 25.97 1.60
CA LEU A 6 2.13 24.58 1.42
C LEU A 6 0.75 24.40 0.76
N ALA A 7 -0.16 25.38 0.85
CA ALA A 7 -1.49 25.28 0.25
C ALA A 7 -1.44 25.38 -1.29
N LYS A 8 -0.36 25.94 -1.85
CA LYS A 8 -0.19 26.16 -3.29
C LYS A 8 0.14 24.87 -4.08
N TYR A 9 0.49 23.78 -3.39
CA TYR A 9 0.86 22.51 -4.02
C TYR A 9 -0.30 21.49 -4.09
N TYR A 10 -1.49 21.81 -3.57
CA TYR A 10 -2.65 20.93 -3.63
C TYR A 10 -3.48 21.20 -4.90
N THR A 11 -2.88 20.89 -6.05
CA THR A 11 -3.51 21.06 -7.37
C THR A 11 -4.51 19.94 -7.65
N LYS A 12 -5.58 20.19 -8.43
CA LYS A 12 -6.56 19.18 -8.88
C LYS A 12 -5.89 17.94 -9.49
N GLU A 13 -4.74 18.13 -10.13
CA GLU A 13 -3.92 17.07 -10.71
C GLU A 13 -3.45 16.04 -9.67
N HIS A 14 -3.05 16.46 -8.47
CA HIS A 14 -2.60 15.52 -7.43
C HIS A 14 -3.74 14.62 -6.95
N TYR A 15 -4.96 15.14 -6.82
CA TYR A 15 -6.13 14.32 -6.50
C TYR A 15 -6.43 13.30 -7.60
N LEU A 16 -6.28 13.67 -8.88
CA LEU A 16 -6.47 12.75 -10.00
C LEU A 16 -5.43 11.64 -10.00
N TRP A 17 -4.15 11.95 -9.75
CA TRP A 17 -3.10 10.94 -9.63
C TRP A 17 -3.31 10.02 -8.42
N SER A 18 -3.78 10.55 -7.29
CA SER A 18 -4.17 9.73 -6.13
C SER A 18 -5.32 8.78 -6.47
N ALA A 19 -6.37 9.29 -7.12
CA ALA A 19 -7.53 8.50 -7.50
C ALA A 19 -7.17 7.41 -8.51
N LEU A 20 -6.31 7.74 -9.49
CA LEU A 20 -5.77 6.79 -10.45
C LEU A 20 -4.95 5.71 -9.76
N ALA A 21 -4.02 6.09 -8.89
CA ALA A 21 -3.17 5.15 -8.15
C ALA A 21 -4.02 4.21 -7.27
N LEU A 22 -5.00 4.76 -6.56
CA LEU A 22 -5.94 3.97 -5.75
C LEU A 22 -6.73 2.99 -6.61
N SER A 23 -7.27 3.44 -7.75
CA SER A 23 -8.04 2.59 -8.67
C SER A 23 -7.21 1.44 -9.23
N VAL A 24 -5.94 1.72 -9.61
CA VAL A 24 -5.00 0.70 -10.06
C VAL A 24 -4.68 -0.28 -8.92
N GLY A 25 -4.43 0.22 -7.72
CA GLY A 25 -4.20 -0.62 -6.54
C GLY A 25 -5.38 -1.55 -6.25
N CYS A 26 -6.61 -1.04 -6.31
CA CYS A 26 -7.83 -1.83 -6.12
C CYS A 26 -7.99 -2.88 -7.22
N ALA A 27 -7.70 -2.51 -8.48
CA ALA A 27 -7.75 -3.45 -9.60
C ALA A 27 -6.74 -4.59 -9.43
N ILE A 28 -5.52 -4.30 -8.96
CA ILE A 28 -4.51 -5.34 -8.71
C ILE A 28 -4.97 -6.33 -7.64
N VAL A 29 -5.55 -5.84 -6.54
CA VAL A 29 -6.10 -6.71 -5.48
C VAL A 29 -7.22 -7.58 -6.07
N TYR A 30 -8.23 -6.95 -6.68
CA TYR A 30 -9.36 -7.64 -7.29
C TYR A 30 -8.95 -8.74 -8.30
N PHE A 31 -8.03 -8.43 -9.21
CA PHE A 31 -7.56 -9.38 -10.20
C PHE A 31 -6.61 -10.42 -9.59
N GLY A 32 -5.84 -10.06 -8.56
CA GLY A 32 -4.99 -10.99 -7.82
C GLY A 32 -5.80 -12.09 -7.15
N ASP A 33 -6.87 -11.70 -6.44
CA ASP A 33 -7.82 -12.62 -5.82
C ASP A 33 -8.44 -13.56 -6.86
N ARG A 34 -8.86 -13.00 -8.01
CA ARG A 34 -9.45 -13.77 -9.12
C ARG A 34 -8.45 -14.72 -9.79
N LEU A 35 -7.19 -14.30 -9.93
CA LEU A 35 -6.13 -15.06 -10.60
C LEU A 35 -5.68 -16.24 -9.74
N LEU A 36 -5.54 -16.03 -8.44
CA LEU A 36 -5.18 -17.08 -7.49
C LEU A 36 -6.39 -17.97 -7.15
N GLY A 37 -7.60 -17.49 -7.43
CA GLY A 37 -8.83 -18.22 -7.14
C GLY A 37 -9.07 -18.39 -5.64
N VAL A 38 -8.41 -17.56 -4.82
CA VAL A 38 -8.49 -17.58 -3.36
C VAL A 38 -9.50 -16.52 -2.93
N ARG A 39 -10.28 -16.85 -1.90
CA ARG A 39 -11.11 -15.87 -1.19
C ARG A 39 -10.70 -15.90 0.28
N LEU A 40 -10.10 -14.81 0.75
CA LEU A 40 -9.57 -14.75 2.11
C LEU A 40 -10.67 -14.73 3.17
N GLU A 41 -11.91 -14.42 2.78
CA GLU A 41 -13.08 -14.28 3.65
C GLU A 41 -13.82 -15.60 3.89
N ILE A 42 -13.56 -16.64 3.08
CA ILE A 42 -14.27 -17.91 3.19
C ILE A 42 -13.42 -18.91 3.97
N ASN A 43 -14.05 -19.54 4.97
CA ASN A 43 -13.48 -20.60 5.77
C ASN A 43 -14.11 -21.94 5.39
N PHE A 44 -13.26 -22.88 4.97
CA PHE A 44 -13.57 -24.29 4.73
C PHE A 44 -12.86 -25.21 5.76
N GLY A 45 -12.42 -24.67 6.90
CA GLY A 45 -11.63 -25.39 7.91
C GLY A 45 -10.13 -25.36 7.63
N MET A 46 -9.40 -26.44 7.93
CA MET A 46 -7.93 -26.50 7.81
C MET A 46 -7.42 -26.39 6.36
N SER A 47 -8.27 -26.70 5.36
CA SER A 47 -7.93 -26.57 3.94
C SER A 47 -7.91 -25.11 3.45
N THR A 48 -8.43 -24.17 4.23
CA THR A 48 -8.40 -22.74 3.92
C THR A 48 -6.96 -22.21 3.85
N TYR A 49 -6.08 -22.70 4.73
CA TYR A 49 -4.71 -22.21 4.89
C TYR A 49 -3.74 -22.87 3.91
N SER A 50 -4.00 -22.70 2.62
CA SER A 50 -3.10 -23.18 1.57
C SER A 50 -1.94 -22.22 1.34
N PRO A 51 -0.82 -22.67 0.73
CA PRO A 51 0.26 -21.77 0.33
C PRO A 51 -0.22 -20.65 -0.62
N LEU A 52 -1.22 -20.92 -1.46
CA LEU A 52 -1.84 -19.89 -2.32
C LEU A 52 -2.57 -18.83 -1.49
N TRP A 53 -3.20 -19.23 -0.39
CA TRP A 53 -3.85 -18.30 0.54
C TRP A 53 -2.85 -17.34 1.19
N ILE A 54 -1.68 -17.87 1.61
CA ILE A 54 -0.61 -17.03 2.17
C ILE A 54 0.00 -16.11 1.10
N LEU A 55 0.18 -16.61 -0.13
CA LEU A 55 0.66 -15.79 -1.24
C LEU A 55 -0.33 -14.67 -1.56
N ASP A 56 -1.62 -14.96 -1.59
CA ASP A 56 -2.64 -13.93 -1.82
C ASP A 56 -2.66 -12.90 -0.67
N LEU A 57 -2.58 -13.36 0.58
CA LEU A 57 -2.53 -12.50 1.77
C LEU A 57 -1.38 -11.49 1.76
N ILE A 58 -0.21 -11.88 1.24
CA ILE A 58 1.03 -11.10 1.36
C ILE A 58 1.42 -10.49 0.00
N LEU A 59 1.59 -11.33 -1.02
CA LEU A 59 2.18 -10.94 -2.30
C LEU A 59 1.27 -10.02 -3.10
N VAL A 60 -0.04 -10.28 -3.14
CA VAL A 60 -0.99 -9.47 -3.92
C VAL A 60 -1.07 -8.04 -3.35
N PRO A 61 -1.33 -7.81 -2.05
CA PRO A 61 -1.28 -6.48 -1.46
C PRO A 61 0.08 -5.81 -1.60
N PHE A 62 1.18 -6.57 -1.47
CA PHE A 62 2.53 -6.04 -1.66
C PHE A 62 2.74 -5.47 -3.08
N ILE A 63 2.34 -6.22 -4.12
CA ILE A 63 2.43 -5.76 -5.51
C ILE A 63 1.52 -4.55 -5.74
N SER A 64 0.31 -4.55 -5.17
CA SER A 64 -0.61 -3.41 -5.22
C SER A 64 0.04 -2.14 -4.63
N GLY A 65 0.61 -2.24 -3.43
CA GLY A 65 1.29 -1.12 -2.79
C GLY A 65 2.50 -0.60 -3.57
N LEU A 66 3.28 -1.51 -4.16
CA LEU A 66 4.41 -1.17 -5.02
C LEU A 66 3.97 -0.43 -6.29
N ALA A 67 2.87 -0.85 -6.93
CA ALA A 67 2.28 -0.16 -8.07
C ALA A 67 1.73 1.23 -7.71
N VAL A 68 1.01 1.35 -6.58
CA VAL A 68 0.50 2.64 -6.07
C VAL A 68 1.65 3.63 -5.87
N SER A 69 2.75 3.17 -5.28
CA SER A 69 3.93 4.00 -5.05
C SER A 69 4.65 4.37 -6.35
N PHE A 70 4.66 3.50 -7.36
CA PHE A 70 5.13 3.82 -8.72
C PHE A 70 4.37 4.94 -9.39
N ILE A 71 3.06 5.01 -9.19
CA ILE A 71 2.21 6.03 -9.81
C ILE A 71 2.26 7.34 -9.02
N TYR A 72 2.12 7.28 -7.69
CA TYR A 72 1.97 8.47 -6.85
C TYR A 72 3.31 9.09 -6.41
N GLY A 73 4.36 8.28 -6.23
CA GLY A 73 5.67 8.73 -5.79
C GLY A 73 5.74 9.04 -4.29
N LEU A 74 6.11 10.28 -3.92
CA LEU A 74 6.45 10.63 -2.53
C LEU A 74 5.18 10.66 -1.65
N GLY A 75 5.10 9.75 -0.67
CA GLY A 75 3.88 9.55 0.13
C GLY A 75 3.00 8.38 -0.35
N GLY A 76 3.44 7.65 -1.39
CA GLY A 76 2.79 6.42 -1.87
C GLY A 76 2.62 5.37 -0.78
N LYS A 77 3.52 5.34 0.22
CA LYS A 77 3.39 4.47 1.40
C LYS A 77 2.06 4.62 2.13
N ILE A 78 1.56 5.84 2.33
CA ILE A 78 0.30 6.09 3.06
C ILE A 78 -0.88 5.70 2.16
N LEU A 79 -0.81 6.08 0.88
CA LEU A 79 -1.87 5.78 -0.08
C LEU A 79 -2.02 4.27 -0.34
N ALA A 80 -0.93 3.50 -0.23
CA ALA A 80 -0.91 2.06 -0.41
C ALA A 80 -1.71 1.27 0.64
N HIS A 81 -2.13 1.87 1.76
CA HIS A 81 -2.96 1.19 2.76
C HIS A 81 -4.43 1.07 2.31
N PHE A 82 -4.90 2.02 1.50
CA PHE A 82 -6.31 2.11 1.13
C PHE A 82 -6.79 1.01 0.17
N PRO A 83 -6.04 0.60 -0.88
CA PRO A 83 -6.51 -0.42 -1.81
C PRO A 83 -6.93 -1.74 -1.13
N PRO A 84 -6.09 -2.41 -0.32
CA PRO A 84 -6.50 -3.66 0.32
C PRO A 84 -7.63 -3.43 1.33
N LEU A 85 -7.63 -2.30 2.05
CA LEU A 85 -8.69 -1.99 3.01
C LEU A 85 -10.07 -1.87 2.34
N VAL A 86 -10.14 -1.15 1.21
CA VAL A 86 -11.38 -0.95 0.47
C VAL A 86 -11.85 -2.26 -0.15
N MET A 87 -10.97 -2.97 -0.86
CA MET A 87 -11.34 -4.20 -1.56
C MET A 87 -11.78 -5.29 -0.60
N ARG A 88 -11.03 -5.53 0.50
CA ARG A 88 -11.41 -6.56 1.49
C ARG A 88 -12.71 -6.23 2.21
N SER A 89 -13.02 -4.96 2.43
CA SER A 89 -14.30 -4.56 3.01
C SER A 89 -15.48 -4.86 2.08
N ILE A 90 -15.31 -4.60 0.78
CA ILE A 90 -16.33 -4.88 -0.24
C ILE A 90 -16.53 -6.40 -0.38
N GLU A 91 -15.45 -7.16 -0.45
CA GLU A 91 -15.49 -8.62 -0.60
C GLU A 91 -16.14 -9.28 0.61
N PHE A 92 -15.78 -8.85 1.82
CA PHE A 92 -16.40 -9.35 3.06
C PHE A 92 -17.90 -9.11 3.07
N TYR A 93 -18.36 -7.91 2.73
CA TYR A 93 -19.79 -7.60 2.67
C TYR A 93 -20.53 -8.42 1.60
N THR A 94 -19.87 -8.65 0.47
CA THR A 94 -20.43 -9.46 -0.62
C THR A 94 -20.58 -10.92 -0.18
N VAL A 95 -19.57 -11.47 0.50
CA VAL A 95 -19.54 -12.84 1.00
C VAL A 95 -20.56 -13.02 2.13
N ASP A 96 -20.66 -12.07 3.06
CA ASP A 96 -21.64 -12.10 4.17
C ASP A 96 -23.10 -12.14 3.67
N SER A 97 -23.36 -11.56 2.50
CA SER A 97 -24.69 -11.55 1.88
C SER A 97 -25.01 -12.83 1.07
N MET A 98 -24.08 -13.78 0.94
CA MET A 98 -24.27 -15.01 0.17
C MET A 98 -24.76 -16.17 1.04
N VAL A 99 -25.56 -17.06 0.45
CA VAL A 99 -25.95 -18.33 1.10
C VAL A 99 -24.88 -19.38 0.79
N PHE A 100 -24.29 -19.94 1.83
CA PHE A 100 -23.23 -20.95 1.72
C PHE A 100 -23.78 -22.37 1.84
N PRO A 101 -23.21 -23.34 1.09
CA PRO A 101 -23.43 -24.76 1.34
C PRO A 101 -22.92 -25.19 2.71
N ASP A 102 -23.46 -26.29 3.24
CA ASP A 102 -23.05 -26.84 4.53
C ASP A 102 -21.53 -27.10 4.58
N GLY A 103 -20.89 -26.64 5.67
CA GLY A 103 -19.45 -26.78 5.89
C GLY A 103 -18.59 -25.61 5.38
N VAL A 104 -19.21 -24.62 4.74
CA VAL A 104 -18.56 -23.37 4.33
C VAL A 104 -19.10 -22.23 5.18
N SER A 105 -18.22 -21.47 5.83
CA SER A 105 -18.62 -20.32 6.63
C SER A 105 -17.81 -19.09 6.26
N VAL A 106 -18.35 -17.91 6.54
CA VAL A 106 -17.54 -16.69 6.56
C VAL A 106 -16.52 -16.79 7.69
N LEU A 107 -15.34 -16.18 7.51
CA LEU A 107 -14.37 -16.04 8.58
C LEU A 107 -15.01 -15.27 9.76
N PRO A 108 -14.76 -15.70 11.02
CA PRO A 108 -15.11 -14.90 12.17
C PRO A 108 -14.50 -13.50 12.06
N VAL A 109 -15.30 -12.46 12.32
CA VAL A 109 -14.91 -11.05 12.13
C VAL A 109 -13.57 -10.72 12.79
N GLY A 110 -13.32 -11.25 14.00
CA GLY A 110 -12.05 -11.02 14.71
C GLY A 110 -10.83 -11.56 13.96
N PHE A 111 -10.95 -12.72 13.31
CA PHE A 111 -9.86 -13.30 12.51
C PHE A 111 -9.73 -12.60 11.15
N TRP A 112 -10.85 -12.22 10.53
CA TRP A 112 -10.84 -11.43 9.31
C TRP A 112 -10.13 -10.08 9.49
N ILE A 113 -10.34 -9.39 10.62
CA ILE A 113 -9.63 -8.13 10.91
C ILE A 113 -8.10 -8.34 10.92
N LEU A 114 -7.61 -9.45 11.47
CA LEU A 114 -6.18 -9.76 11.45
C LEU A 114 -5.66 -9.98 10.02
N VAL A 115 -6.43 -10.68 9.18
CA VAL A 115 -6.11 -10.87 7.75
C VAL A 115 -6.03 -9.52 7.04
N VAL A 116 -6.98 -8.61 7.29
CA VAL A 116 -6.98 -7.26 6.71
C VAL A 116 -5.77 -6.46 7.17
N ILE A 117 -5.41 -6.51 8.46
CA ILE A 117 -4.21 -5.83 8.97
C ILE A 117 -2.96 -6.34 8.25
N VAL A 118 -2.80 -7.66 8.08
CA VAL A 118 -1.66 -8.23 7.36
C VAL A 118 -1.65 -7.79 5.90
N CYS A 119 -2.81 -7.74 5.22
CA CYS A 119 -2.91 -7.20 3.86
C CYS A 119 -2.45 -5.74 3.79
N VAL A 120 -2.93 -4.92 4.72
CA VAL A 120 -2.61 -3.48 4.79
C VAL A 120 -1.12 -3.25 5.06
N GLU A 121 -0.53 -3.98 6.01
CA GLU A 121 0.90 -3.91 6.32
C GLU A 121 1.76 -4.41 5.14
N SER A 122 1.32 -5.47 4.46
CA SER A 122 2.02 -5.99 3.27
C SER A 122 1.99 -4.98 2.12
N ALA A 123 0.86 -4.29 1.91
CA ALA A 123 0.76 -3.21 0.94
C ALA A 123 1.58 -1.98 1.34
N SER A 124 1.61 -1.63 2.62
CA SER A 124 2.46 -0.56 3.17
C SER A 124 3.94 -0.86 2.91
N ALA A 125 4.38 -2.11 3.15
CA ALA A 125 5.73 -2.56 2.85
C ALA A 125 6.05 -2.47 1.35
N GLY A 126 5.13 -2.90 0.48
CA GLY A 126 5.26 -2.74 -0.97
C GLY A 126 5.36 -1.28 -1.41
N GLY A 127 4.54 -0.41 -0.82
CA GLY A 127 4.54 1.03 -1.09
C GLY A 127 5.84 1.71 -0.64
N PHE A 128 6.38 1.30 0.51
CA PHE A 128 7.69 1.73 0.98
C PHE A 128 8.81 1.29 0.03
N VAL A 129 8.83 0.02 -0.37
CA VAL A 129 9.82 -0.52 -1.32
C VAL A 129 9.75 0.21 -2.66
N GLY A 130 8.55 0.42 -3.20
CA GLY A 130 8.34 1.19 -4.43
C GLY A 130 8.88 2.61 -4.33
N GLU A 131 8.65 3.28 -3.20
CA GLU A 131 9.12 4.65 -2.98
C GLU A 131 10.65 4.71 -2.98
N VAL A 132 11.29 3.75 -2.31
CA VAL A 132 12.76 3.61 -2.26
C VAL A 132 13.35 3.35 -3.65
N ILE A 133 12.74 2.44 -4.44
CA ILE A 133 13.23 2.07 -5.78
C ILE A 133 13.20 3.28 -6.73
N ILE A 134 12.09 4.01 -6.79
CA ILE A 134 11.91 5.14 -7.72
C ILE A 134 12.86 6.27 -7.39
N LYS A 135 12.90 6.66 -6.13
CA LYS A 135 13.50 7.93 -5.75
C LYS A 135 14.96 7.78 -5.37
N ARG A 136 15.45 6.57 -5.04
CA ARG A 136 16.81 6.35 -4.52
C ARG A 136 17.21 7.40 -3.45
N THR A 137 16.23 7.93 -2.70
CA THR A 137 16.35 9.21 -1.97
C THR A 137 16.88 9.08 -0.55
N TYR A 138 16.98 7.87 -0.01
CA TYR A 138 17.77 7.65 1.21
C TYR A 138 19.26 7.74 0.87
N GLY A 139 19.79 8.97 0.86
CA GLY A 139 21.21 9.24 0.62
C GLY A 139 21.55 10.64 0.10
N ARG A 140 20.60 11.38 -0.51
CA ARG A 140 20.86 12.76 -0.96
C ARG A 140 20.45 13.77 0.12
N ARG A 141 21.41 14.15 0.96
CA ARG A 141 21.32 15.43 1.68
C ARG A 141 21.09 16.55 0.66
N PRO A 142 20.22 17.54 0.95
CA PRO A 142 20.12 18.73 0.15
C PRO A 142 21.52 19.30 -0.11
N ARG A 143 21.90 19.58 -1.36
CA ARG A 143 23.24 20.10 -1.70
C ARG A 143 23.63 21.33 -0.87
N HIS A 144 22.64 22.13 -0.45
CA HIS A 144 22.84 23.29 0.41
C HIS A 144 23.27 22.96 1.86
N LEU A 145 23.09 21.72 2.34
CA LEU A 145 23.56 21.25 3.66
C LEU A 145 24.95 20.59 3.59
N VAL A 146 25.50 20.37 2.40
CA VAL A 146 26.79 19.68 2.19
C VAL A 146 28.00 20.65 2.24
N HIS A 147 27.77 21.97 2.24
CA HIS A 147 28.81 23.00 2.08
C HIS A 147 29.13 23.83 3.34
N LYS A 148 29.33 23.20 4.50
CA LYS A 148 29.90 23.91 5.68
C LYS A 148 31.18 23.30 6.26
N ARG A 149 31.56 22.07 5.89
CA ARG A 149 32.75 21.41 6.48
C ARG A 149 34.08 21.71 5.80
N TYR A 150 34.09 22.23 4.57
CA TYR A 150 35.34 22.52 3.84
C TYR A 150 35.78 23.99 3.92
N GLN A 151 34.84 24.94 4.09
CA GLN A 151 35.17 26.37 4.09
C GLN A 151 35.93 26.86 5.34
N THR A 152 35.92 26.09 6.44
CA THR A 152 36.62 26.45 7.69
C THR A 152 38.09 26.02 7.70
N LYS A 153 38.54 25.17 6.76
CA LYS A 153 39.94 24.72 6.72
C LYS A 153 40.86 25.58 5.85
N ASP A 154 40.31 26.41 4.96
CA ASP A 154 41.12 27.24 4.05
C ASP A 154 41.34 28.68 4.57
N ILE A 155 40.86 29.00 5.78
CA ILE A 155 41.07 30.30 6.43
C ILE A 155 41.82 30.07 7.74
N LYS A 156 43.10 29.70 7.62
CA LYS A 156 44.18 29.93 8.60
C LYS A 156 45.43 29.20 8.10
N VAL A 157 46.27 29.91 7.37
CA VAL A 157 47.72 29.72 7.42
C VAL A 157 48.30 31.12 7.42
N ASP A 158 48.94 31.44 8.55
CA ASP A 158 49.71 32.65 8.84
C ASP A 158 50.97 32.74 7.96
#